data_AF-A0A6V7I4C2-F1
#
_entry.id   AF-A0A6V7I4C2-F1
#
_cell.length_a   1.000
_cell.length_b   1.000
_cell.length_c   1.000
_cell.angle_alpha   90.00
_cell.angle_beta   90.00
_cell.angle_gamma   90.00
#
_symmetry.space_group_name_H-M   'P 1'
#
loop_
_entity.id
_entity.type
_entity.pdbx_description
1 polymer ?
#
loop_
_entity_poly.entity_id
_entity_poly.type
_entity_poly.pdbx_seq_one_letter_code
_entity_poly.pdbx_strand_id
1 'polypeptide(L)'
;MVSPRLLKVEKWFGTKKELAAVRTVCSHISNMLKGVTKGYQYKMRAVYAHFPINCVTTENNSVIEIRNFLGEKFIRRVKMAPGVTVCNSAKQKDELILEGNSLEDVSRS
;
A
#
# COMPACT_ATOMS: atom_id res chain seq x y z
N MET A 1 8.82 -11.86 33.82
CA MET A 1 7.39 -11.88 33.43
C MET A 1 7.18 -10.79 32.39
N VAL A 2 6.61 -11.10 31.22
CA VAL A 2 6.39 -10.11 30.14
C VAL A 2 5.10 -9.34 30.43
N SER A 3 5.13 -8.01 30.30
CA SER A 3 3.94 -7.16 30.47
C SER A 3 2.87 -7.48 29.42
N PRO A 4 1.56 -7.41 29.74
CA PRO A 4 0.49 -7.71 28.79
C PRO A 4 0.44 -6.77 27.56
N ARG A 5 1.19 -5.65 27.58
CA ARG A 5 1.29 -4.71 26.45
C ARG A 5 2.63 -4.80 25.70
N LEU A 6 3.48 -5.77 26.03
CA LEU A 6 4.81 -5.89 25.46
C LEU A 6 4.96 -7.22 24.73
N LEU A 7 5.33 -7.15 23.45
CA LEU A 7 5.63 -8.33 22.65
C LEU A 7 7.15 -8.56 22.66
N LYS A 8 7.58 -9.72 23.16
CA LYS A 8 8.99 -10.11 23.26
C LYS A 8 9.35 -11.04 22.12
N VAL A 9 10.41 -10.73 21.37
CA VAL A 9 10.98 -11.59 20.31
C VAL A 9 12.40 -11.96 20.71
N GLU A 10 12.70 -13.26 20.80
CA GLU A 10 14.01 -13.76 21.22
C GLU A 10 14.54 -14.82 20.25
N LYS A 11 15.86 -14.80 20.03
CA LYS A 11 16.59 -15.80 19.26
C LYS A 11 17.85 -16.18 20.03
N TRP A 12 17.93 -17.45 20.43
CA TRP A 12 19.08 -18.02 21.12
C TRP A 12 20.18 -18.37 20.11
N PHE A 13 21.44 -18.10 20.48
CA PHE A 13 22.63 -18.44 19.68
C PHE A 13 22.56 -17.94 18.23
N GLY A 14 22.04 -16.72 18.02
CA GLY A 14 21.84 -16.15 16.69
C GLY A 14 23.15 -15.71 16.02
N THR A 15 23.36 -16.17 14.79
CA THR A 15 24.38 -15.64 13.88
C THR A 15 24.00 -14.23 13.38
N LYS A 16 24.96 -13.49 12.82
CA LYS A 16 24.74 -12.11 12.34
C LYS A 16 23.58 -11.99 11.35
N LYS A 17 23.39 -12.98 10.46
CA LYS A 17 22.28 -13.01 9.49
C LYS A 17 20.94 -13.24 10.18
N GLU A 18 20.88 -14.11 11.17
CA GLU A 18 19.66 -14.39 11.92
C GLU A 18 19.24 -13.20 12.79
N LEU A 19 20.20 -12.48 13.40
CA LEU A 19 19.90 -11.29 14.18
C LEU A 19 19.29 -10.17 13.33
N ALA A 20 19.75 -10.02 12.08
CA ALA A 20 19.14 -9.09 11.14
C ALA A 20 17.68 -9.48 10.81
N ALA A 21 17.39 -10.77 10.65
CA ALA A 21 16.03 -11.25 10.43
C ALA A 21 15.11 -10.95 11.63
N VAL A 22 15.59 -11.08 12.86
CA VAL A 22 14.81 -10.71 14.07
C VAL A 22 14.38 -9.24 14.01
N ARG A 23 15.28 -8.34 13.61
CA ARG A 23 14.95 -6.91 13.46
C ARG A 23 13.87 -6.69 12.39
N THR A 24 13.99 -7.39 11.25
CA THR A 24 12.98 -7.34 10.19
C THR A 24 11.61 -7.80 10.69
N VAL A 25 11.54 -8.93 11.40
CA VAL A 25 10.28 -9.44 12.00
C VAL A 25 9.67 -8.41 12.95
N CYS A 26 10.46 -7.80 13.84
CA CYS A 26 9.97 -6.74 14.72
C CYS A 26 9.38 -5.54 13.94
N SER A 27 10.00 -5.16 12.82
CA SER A 27 9.48 -4.10 11.95
C SER A 27 8.14 -4.48 11.30
N HIS A 28 8.00 -5.71 10.77
CA HIS A 28 6.74 -6.18 10.20
C HIS A 28 5.61 -6.20 11.25
N ILE A 29 5.90 -6.67 12.47
CA ILE A 29 4.91 -6.65 13.58
C ILE A 29 4.50 -5.22 13.91
N SER A 30 5.45 -4.28 14.01
CA SER A 30 5.14 -2.87 14.24
C SER A 30 4.23 -2.30 13.15
N ASN A 31 4.46 -2.67 11.88
CA ASN A 31 3.62 -2.24 10.77
C ASN A 31 2.22 -2.86 10.83
N MET A 32 2.11 -4.15 11.10
CA MET A 32 0.80 -4.82 11.27
C MET A 32 -0.02 -4.18 12.40
N LEU A 33 0.60 -3.89 13.55
CA LEU A 33 -0.06 -3.23 14.68
C LEU A 33 -0.55 -1.81 14.33
N LYS A 34 0.25 -1.03 13.61
CA LYS A 34 -0.16 0.30 13.11
C LYS A 34 -1.29 0.19 12.09
N GLY A 35 -1.19 -0.78 11.19
CA GLY A 35 -2.16 -1.07 10.14
C GLY A 35 -3.56 -1.34 10.68
N VAL A 36 -3.69 -2.20 11.69
CA VAL A 36 -5.01 -2.51 12.27
C VAL A 36 -5.56 -1.40 13.17
N THR A 37 -4.69 -0.55 13.74
CA THR A 37 -5.12 0.53 14.65
C THR A 37 -5.45 1.83 13.94
N LYS A 38 -4.74 2.15 12.86
CA LYS A 38 -4.87 3.43 12.14
C LYS A 38 -5.11 3.29 10.64
N GLY A 39 -4.75 2.16 10.04
CA GLY A 39 -4.71 2.00 8.59
C GLY A 39 -3.49 2.68 7.95
N TYR A 40 -3.30 2.41 6.65
CA TYR A 40 -2.31 3.05 5.80
C TYR A 40 -3.00 3.73 4.61
N GLN A 41 -2.47 4.90 4.24
CA GLN A 41 -2.97 5.68 3.11
C GLN A 41 -1.78 6.14 2.25
N TYR A 42 -1.82 5.82 0.96
CA TYR A 42 -0.88 6.30 -0.04
C TYR A 42 -1.59 7.30 -0.95
N LYS A 43 -0.93 8.42 -1.21
CA LYS A 43 -1.39 9.45 -2.14
C LYS A 43 -0.49 9.44 -3.35
N MET A 44 -1.08 9.13 -4.50
CA MET A 44 -0.38 9.08 -5.79
C MET A 44 -0.97 10.15 -6.70
N ARG A 45 -0.15 10.79 -7.53
CA ARG A 45 -0.62 11.83 -8.44
C ARG A 45 -0.22 11.51 -9.87
N ALA A 46 -1.20 11.50 -10.77
CA ALA A 46 -0.93 11.41 -12.20
C ALA A 46 -0.42 12.77 -12.68
N VAL A 47 0.74 12.78 -13.33
CA VAL A 47 1.38 13.99 -13.88
C VAL A 47 1.59 13.79 -15.36
N TYR A 48 1.29 14.81 -16.15
CA TYR A 48 1.38 14.78 -17.60
C TYR A 48 1.69 16.19 -18.15
N ALA A 49 2.26 16.24 -19.35
CA ALA A 49 2.57 17.50 -20.05
C ALA A 49 1.71 17.70 -21.31
N HIS A 50 1.61 16.67 -22.16
CA HIS A 50 0.91 16.76 -23.46
C HIS A 50 -0.44 16.02 -23.47
N PHE A 51 -0.44 14.74 -23.10
CA PHE A 51 -1.65 13.91 -23.12
C PHE A 51 -2.22 13.75 -21.71
N PRO A 52 -3.46 14.17 -21.43
CA PRO A 52 -4.08 13.99 -20.12
C PRO A 52 -4.34 12.51 -19.83
N ILE A 53 -3.94 12.06 -18.64
CA ILE A 53 -4.11 10.67 -18.21
C ILE A 53 -5.43 10.55 -17.44
N ASN A 54 -6.30 9.62 -17.85
CA ASN A 54 -7.58 9.40 -17.19
C ASN A 54 -7.51 8.15 -16.31
N CYS A 55 -7.68 8.32 -15.00
CA CYS A 55 -7.72 7.23 -14.03
C CYS A 55 -9.17 7.00 -13.56
N VAL A 56 -9.72 5.82 -13.84
CA VAL A 56 -11.10 5.46 -13.50
C VAL A 56 -11.08 4.26 -12.56
N THR A 57 -11.76 4.36 -11.42
CA THR A 57 -11.93 3.25 -10.48
C THR A 57 -13.17 2.42 -10.86
N THR A 58 -13.04 1.11 -10.80
CA THR A 58 -14.07 0.13 -11.19
C THR A 58 -14.12 -1.02 -10.17
N GLU A 59 -15.16 -1.86 -10.24
CA GLU A 59 -15.36 -3.02 -9.35
C GLU A 59 -15.27 -2.64 -7.86
N ASN A 60 -16.13 -1.71 -7.40
CA ASN A 60 -16.15 -1.25 -6.00
C ASN A 60 -14.77 -0.82 -5.48
N ASN A 61 -14.05 0.01 -6.25
CA ASN A 61 -12.73 0.55 -5.89
C ASN A 61 -11.62 -0.50 -5.73
N SER A 62 -11.75 -1.66 -6.38
CA SER A 62 -10.72 -2.71 -6.37
C SER A 62 -9.89 -2.80 -7.65
N VAL A 63 -10.33 -2.15 -8.74
CA VAL A 63 -9.61 -2.11 -10.01
C VAL A 63 -9.48 -0.66 -10.48
N ILE A 64 -8.28 -0.28 -10.92
CA ILE A 64 -8.04 0.99 -11.60
C ILE A 64 -7.80 0.75 -13.09
N GLU A 65 -8.50 1.52 -13.90
CA GLU A 65 -8.29 1.61 -15.33
C GLU A 65 -7.57 2.92 -15.65
N ILE A 66 -6.38 2.80 -16.23
CA ILE A 66 -5.60 3.93 -16.74
C ILE A 66 -5.82 3.98 -18.26
N ARG A 67 -6.35 5.11 -18.72
CA ARG A 67 -6.66 5.37 -20.13
C ARG A 67 -5.84 6.55 -20.64
N ASN A 68 -5.58 6.56 -21.95
CA ASN A 68 -4.86 7.63 -22.65
C ASN A 68 -3.43 7.87 -22.13
N PHE A 69 -2.77 6.83 -21.61
CA PHE A 69 -1.39 6.93 -21.18
C PHE A 69 -0.48 7.13 -22.40
N LEU A 70 0.23 8.26 -22.45
CA LEU A 70 1.02 8.70 -23.63
C LEU A 70 0.21 8.76 -24.94
N GLY A 71 -1.11 8.96 -24.88
CA GLY A 71 -1.96 9.02 -26.08
C GLY A 71 -2.36 7.65 -26.66
N GLU A 72 -2.05 6.55 -25.96
CA GLU A 72 -2.40 5.21 -26.42
C GLU A 72 -3.91 4.91 -26.27
N LYS A 73 -4.47 4.12 -27.20
CA LYS A 73 -5.86 3.63 -27.13
C LYS A 73 -6.02 2.42 -26.20
N PHE A 74 -4.92 1.79 -25.78
CA PHE A 74 -4.93 0.63 -24.91
C PHE A 74 -5.32 1.02 -23.48
N ILE A 75 -6.18 0.21 -22.84
CA ILE A 75 -6.61 0.43 -21.46
C ILE A 75 -5.79 -0.46 -20.55
N ARG A 76 -5.02 0.14 -19.64
CA ARG A 76 -4.26 -0.59 -18.63
C ARG A 76 -5.14 -0.81 -17.41
N ARG A 77 -5.30 -2.05 -17.00
CA ARG A 77 -6.05 -2.43 -15.81
C ARG A 77 -5.09 -2.92 -14.74
N VAL A 78 -5.18 -2.34 -13.54
CA VAL A 78 -4.42 -2.78 -12.37
C VAL A 78 -5.42 -3.16 -11.28
N LYS A 79 -5.34 -4.40 -10.82
CA LYS A 79 -6.19 -4.92 -9.74
C LYS A 79 -5.45 -4.74 -8.42
N MET A 80 -6.12 -4.11 -7.46
CA MET A 80 -5.60 -3.90 -6.11
C MET A 80 -5.51 -5.23 -5.37
N ALA A 81 -4.60 -5.28 -4.39
CA ALA A 81 -4.51 -6.41 -3.48
C ALA A 81 -5.79 -6.54 -2.61
N PRO A 82 -6.10 -7.75 -2.10
CA PRO A 82 -7.28 -7.95 -1.26
C PRO A 82 -7.31 -7.00 -0.05
N GLY A 83 -8.44 -6.34 0.17
CA GLY A 83 -8.62 -5.40 1.28
C GLY A 83 -7.97 -4.02 1.09
N VAL A 84 -7.40 -3.75 -0.10
CA VAL A 84 -6.94 -2.42 -0.51
C VAL A 84 -7.99 -1.79 -1.43
N THR A 85 -8.34 -0.54 -1.15
CA THR A 85 -9.28 0.25 -1.97
C THR A 85 -8.57 1.43 -2.60
N VAL A 86 -8.91 1.74 -3.84
CA VAL A 86 -8.41 2.91 -4.57
C VAL A 86 -9.54 3.87 -4.93
N CYS A 87 -9.38 5.14 -4.58
CA CYS A 87 -10.37 6.19 -4.80
C CYS A 87 -9.71 7.42 -5.44
N ASN A 88 -10.44 8.12 -6.31
CA ASN A 88 -10.01 9.44 -6.78
C ASN A 88 -10.26 10.48 -5.70
N SER A 89 -9.28 11.36 -5.44
CA SER A 89 -9.39 12.41 -4.45
C SER A 89 -10.40 13.48 -4.88
N ALA A 90 -11.36 13.81 -4.01
CA ALA A 90 -12.30 14.90 -4.25
C ALA A 90 -11.65 16.29 -4.04
N LYS A 91 -10.54 16.35 -3.30
CA LYS A 91 -9.87 17.60 -2.91
C LYS A 91 -8.83 18.06 -3.93
N GLN A 92 -8.17 17.11 -4.57
CA GLN A 92 -7.07 17.38 -5.48
C GLN A 92 -7.31 16.65 -6.80
N LYS A 93 -7.28 17.40 -7.90
CA LYS A 93 -7.40 16.82 -9.24
C LYS A 93 -6.23 15.88 -9.53
N ASP A 94 -6.53 14.77 -10.20
CA ASP A 94 -5.57 13.75 -10.68
C ASP A 94 -4.78 13.05 -9.55
N GLU A 95 -5.29 13.12 -8.31
CA GLU A 95 -4.77 12.39 -7.16
C GLU A 95 -5.59 11.12 -6.90
N LEU A 96 -4.89 10.01 -6.71
CA LEU A 96 -5.40 8.72 -6.31
C LEU A 96 -5.02 8.48 -4.85
N ILE A 97 -5.98 7.97 -4.10
CA ILE A 97 -5.86 7.62 -2.69
C ILE A 97 -6.01 6.11 -2.60
N LEU A 98 -4.94 5.43 -2.17
CA LEU A 98 -4.93 4.00 -1.88
C LEU A 98 -4.98 3.81 -0.38
N GLU A 99 -5.94 3.04 0.09
CA GLU A 99 -6.19 2.81 1.51
C GLU A 99 -6.28 1.31 1.80
N GLY A 100 -5.72 0.90 2.93
CA GLY A 100 -5.78 -0.49 3.39
C GLY A 100 -5.06 -0.69 4.73
N ASN A 101 -5.25 -1.88 5.30
CA ASN A 101 -4.70 -2.19 6.63
C ASN A 101 -3.27 -2.74 6.56
N SER A 102 -2.90 -3.41 5.47
CA SER A 102 -1.59 -4.00 5.27
C SER A 102 -0.70 -3.05 4.49
N LEU A 103 0.40 -2.59 5.09
CA LEU A 103 1.35 -1.70 4.41
C LEU A 103 1.92 -2.36 3.15
N GLU A 104 2.20 -3.65 3.20
CA GLU A 104 2.79 -4.40 2.09
C GLU A 104 1.83 -4.45 0.91
N ASP A 105 0.56 -4.77 1.16
CA ASP A 105 -0.47 -4.85 0.13
C ASP A 105 -0.78 -3.47 -0.46
N VAL A 106 -0.86 -2.43 0.37
CA VAL A 106 -1.05 -1.05 -0.10
C VAL A 106 0.14 -0.58 -0.93
N SER A 107 1.36 -0.95 -0.56
CA SER A 107 2.57 -0.54 -1.29
C SER A 107 2.80 -1.31 -2.60
N ARG A 108 2.27 -2.53 -2.70
CA ARG A 108 2.39 -3.39 -3.88
C ARG A 108 1.32 -3.09 -4.94
N SER A 109 0.16 -2.60 -4.49
CA SER A 109 -0.98 -2.22 -5.33
C SER A 109 -0.72 -0.90 -6.05
#